data_AF-A0A2V9T4E6-F1
#
_entry.id   AF-A0A2V9T4E6-F1
#
_cell.length_a   1.000
_cell.length_b   1.000
_cell.length_c   1.000
_cell.angle_alpha   90.00
_cell.angle_beta   90.00
_cell.angle_gamma   90.00
#
_symmetry.space_group_name_H-M   'P 1'
#
loop_
_entity.id
_entity.type
_entity.pdbx_description
1 polymer ?
#
loop_
_entity_poly.entity_id
_entity_poly.type
_entity_poly.pdbx_seq_one_letter_code
_entity_poly.pdbx_strand_id
1 'polypeptide(L)'
;MREFYQGPPVAGQYRHAHSEPIRWILVKPLPHFIFYLGPVLTMPLGAWLAIRPGGTLLKSISRKTRFLLLVCGITGIGLILPVYIPPAHYSAMLTAAIYAIVLQGMRYLHLWKWNGQATGLFLVRAVPMVCLTLLPIRAAAGRLHIPVPVTVIHTSYTEDVHNTERAQVLRQLGREPGRHLVIVYYRPHHDVLREWVFNAADINGSKVVWARDMGAVQNKELISYFKDRYVWSLEADEKPPKLSPYSLVERDPTSFAHLKARTPDFK
;
A
#
# COMPACT_ATOMS: atom_id res chain seq x y z
N MET A 1 -10.39 9.28 -16.22
CA MET A 1 -10.58 9.36 -14.75
C MET A 1 -11.64 8.41 -14.21
N ARG A 2 -12.83 8.25 -14.84
CA ARG A 2 -13.88 7.34 -14.34
C ARG A 2 -13.45 5.87 -14.23
N GLU A 3 -12.69 5.36 -15.19
CA GLU A 3 -12.24 3.95 -15.18
C GLU A 3 -11.25 3.61 -14.07
N PHE A 4 -10.47 4.58 -13.57
CA PHE A 4 -9.51 4.35 -12.48
C PHE A 4 -10.21 3.89 -11.19
N TYR A 5 -11.37 4.49 -10.88
CA TYR A 5 -12.20 4.11 -9.74
C TYR A 5 -13.05 2.86 -9.99
N GLN A 6 -13.14 2.41 -11.26
CA GLN A 6 -13.88 1.23 -11.71
C GLN A 6 -12.98 0.02 -12.00
N GLY A 7 -11.65 0.17 -11.93
CA GLY A 7 -10.68 -0.91 -12.12
C GLY A 7 -10.69 -1.94 -10.97
N PRO A 8 -10.32 -3.21 -11.22
CA PRO A 8 -10.47 -4.31 -10.25
C PRO A 8 -9.90 -4.05 -8.84
N PRO A 9 -8.73 -3.41 -8.66
CA PRO A 9 -8.16 -3.17 -7.32
C PRO A 9 -8.92 -2.12 -6.49
N VAL A 10 -9.60 -1.17 -7.15
CA VAL A 10 -10.29 -0.03 -6.51
C VAL A 10 -11.81 -0.23 -6.52
N ALA A 11 -12.38 -0.77 -7.59
CA ALA A 11 -13.81 -1.01 -7.77
C ALA A 11 -14.34 -2.20 -6.98
N GLY A 12 -13.47 -3.15 -6.63
CA GLY A 12 -13.80 -4.16 -5.63
C GLY A 12 -14.28 -3.47 -4.35
N GLN A 13 -13.52 -2.51 -3.84
CA GLN A 13 -13.84 -1.81 -2.59
C GLN A 13 -15.15 -1.01 -2.69
N TYR A 14 -15.38 -0.31 -3.81
CA TYR A 14 -16.63 0.43 -4.03
C TYR A 14 -17.86 -0.50 -4.03
N ARG A 15 -17.79 -1.62 -4.76
CA ARG A 15 -18.89 -2.61 -4.80
C ARG A 15 -19.15 -3.20 -3.42
N HIS A 16 -18.11 -3.61 -2.69
CA HIS A 16 -18.26 -4.17 -1.33
C HIS A 16 -18.82 -3.14 -0.34
N ALA A 17 -18.39 -1.88 -0.44
CA ALA A 17 -18.93 -0.80 0.39
C ALA A 17 -20.43 -0.57 0.16
N HIS A 18 -20.91 -0.76 -1.08
CA HIS A 18 -22.31 -0.55 -1.45
C HIS A 18 -23.18 -1.80 -1.20
N SER A 19 -22.65 -3.01 -1.41
CA SER A 19 -23.41 -4.27 -1.25
C SER A 19 -23.45 -4.74 0.21
N GLU A 20 -22.37 -4.54 0.97
CA GLU A 20 -22.21 -5.04 2.34
C GLU A 20 -21.62 -3.95 3.28
N PRO A 21 -22.30 -2.80 3.46
CA PRO A 21 -21.72 -1.63 4.13
C PRO A 21 -21.26 -1.90 5.57
N ILE A 22 -22.05 -2.66 6.34
CA ILE A 22 -21.72 -3.00 7.74
C ILE A 22 -20.45 -3.85 7.80
N ARG A 23 -20.39 -4.92 7.00
CA ARG A 23 -19.22 -5.80 6.94
C ARG A 23 -17.99 -5.03 6.47
N TRP A 24 -18.16 -4.14 5.50
CA TRP A 24 -17.08 -3.31 4.99
C TRP A 24 -16.51 -2.40 6.08
N ILE A 25 -17.36 -1.71 6.84
CA ILE A 25 -16.96 -0.88 7.99
C ILE A 25 -16.19 -1.70 9.04
N LEU A 26 -16.63 -2.93 9.34
CA LEU A 26 -15.98 -3.80 10.32
C LEU A 26 -14.58 -4.26 9.88
N VAL A 27 -14.31 -4.35 8.58
CA VAL A 27 -13.00 -4.79 8.05
C VAL A 27 -11.97 -3.63 8.00
N LYS A 28 -12.39 -2.37 7.84
CA LYS A 28 -11.47 -1.22 7.69
C LYS A 28 -10.43 -1.02 8.82
N PRO A 29 -10.77 -1.29 10.10
CA PRO A 29 -9.80 -1.15 11.18
C PRO A 29 -8.65 -2.16 11.10
N LEU A 30 -8.86 -3.31 10.45
CA LEU A 30 -7.90 -4.42 10.46
C LEU A 30 -6.54 -4.04 9.83
N PRO A 31 -6.46 -3.47 8.61
CA PRO A 31 -5.21 -2.95 8.04
C PRO A 31 -4.43 -2.02 8.98
N HIS A 32 -5.13 -1.07 9.61
CA HIS A 32 -4.54 -0.10 10.53
C HIS A 32 -4.03 -0.78 11.81
N PHE A 33 -4.82 -1.70 12.35
CA PHE A 33 -4.44 -2.49 13.51
C PHE A 33 -3.16 -3.29 13.26
N ILE A 34 -3.06 -3.98 12.12
CA ILE A 34 -1.87 -4.78 11.84
C ILE A 34 -0.67 -3.88 11.50
N PHE A 35 -0.90 -2.71 10.87
CA PHE A 35 0.14 -1.72 10.60
C PHE A 35 0.79 -1.16 11.88
N TYR A 36 -0.02 -0.75 12.87
CA TYR A 36 0.49 -0.08 14.07
C TYR A 36 0.81 -1.00 15.24
N LEU A 37 0.01 -2.04 15.47
CA LEU A 37 0.08 -2.85 16.69
C LEU A 37 0.54 -4.28 16.38
N GLY A 38 -0.12 -4.92 15.43
CA GLY A 38 0.04 -6.36 15.20
C GLY A 38 -0.22 -7.19 16.48
N PRO A 39 0.06 -8.50 16.45
CA PRO A 39 -0.14 -9.37 17.61
C PRO A 39 0.83 -9.07 18.76
N VAL A 40 2.03 -8.56 18.46
CA VAL A 40 3.09 -8.37 19.47
C VAL A 40 2.79 -7.16 20.37
N LEU A 41 2.38 -6.02 19.80
CA LEU A 41 2.11 -4.81 20.59
C LEU A 41 0.69 -4.75 21.16
N THR A 42 -0.19 -5.67 20.77
CA THR A 42 -1.49 -5.83 21.44
C THR A 42 -1.42 -6.56 22.76
N MET A 43 -0.44 -7.46 22.93
CA MET A 43 -0.29 -8.24 24.15
C MET A 43 -0.24 -7.37 25.43
N PRO A 44 0.53 -6.26 25.49
CA PRO A 44 0.52 -5.38 26.67
C PRO A 44 -0.83 -4.73 26.96
N LEU A 45 -1.61 -4.40 25.92
CA LEU A 45 -2.92 -3.78 26.05
C LEU A 45 -3.96 -4.79 26.55
N GLY A 46 -3.96 -6.00 26.00
CA GLY A 46 -4.83 -7.09 26.42
C GLY A 46 -4.52 -7.56 27.85
N ALA A 47 -3.24 -7.70 28.18
CA ALA A 47 -2.81 -8.04 29.53
C ALA A 47 -3.26 -6.97 30.53
N TRP A 48 -3.10 -5.68 30.21
CA TRP A 48 -3.63 -4.59 31.06
C TRP A 48 -5.13 -4.70 31.31
N LEU A 49 -5.92 -5.02 30.29
CA LEU A 49 -7.37 -5.18 30.42
C LEU A 49 -7.76 -6.35 31.35
N ALA A 50 -6.97 -7.43 31.33
CA ALA A 50 -7.18 -8.62 32.16
C ALA A 50 -6.71 -8.44 33.62
N ILE A 51 -5.66 -7.64 33.85
CA ILE A 51 -5.03 -7.47 35.17
C ILE A 51 -5.71 -6.40 36.02
N ARG A 52 -6.51 -5.51 35.40
CA ARG A 52 -7.11 -4.37 36.10
C ARG A 52 -8.02 -4.83 37.26
N PRO A 53 -7.93 -4.20 38.44
CA PRO A 53 -8.88 -4.45 39.52
C PRO A 53 -10.30 -4.08 39.07
N GLY A 54 -11.28 -4.92 39.42
CA GLY A 54 -12.68 -4.79 39.02
C GLY A 54 -13.24 -3.40 39.34
N GLY A 55 -13.40 -2.58 38.30
CA GLY A 55 -13.85 -1.19 38.42
C GLY A 55 -14.13 -0.57 37.05
N THR A 56 -14.70 0.64 37.04
CA THR A 56 -15.07 1.35 35.81
C THR A 56 -13.84 1.68 34.98
N LEU A 57 -13.83 1.27 33.70
CA LEU A 57 -12.69 1.42 32.77
C LEU A 57 -12.18 2.87 32.69
N LEU A 58 -13.08 3.86 32.72
CA LEU A 58 -12.66 5.26 32.68
C LEU A 58 -11.83 5.64 33.90
N LYS A 59 -12.21 5.22 35.11
CA LYS A 59 -11.56 5.67 36.35
C LYS A 59 -10.11 5.18 36.48
N SER A 60 -9.78 4.01 35.93
CA SER A 60 -8.41 3.47 35.95
C SER A 60 -7.47 4.10 34.93
N ILE A 61 -8.00 4.81 33.92
CA ILE A 61 -7.21 5.43 32.85
C ILE A 61 -6.87 6.88 33.22
N SER A 62 -5.59 7.24 33.14
CA SER A 62 -5.11 8.61 33.40
C SER A 62 -5.73 9.62 32.43
N ARG A 63 -5.90 10.89 32.85
CA ARG A 63 -6.41 11.97 31.98
C ARG A 63 -5.63 12.09 30.66
N LYS A 64 -4.30 11.97 30.72
CA LYS A 64 -3.43 12.00 29.52
C LYS A 64 -3.71 10.83 28.58
N THR A 65 -3.85 9.62 29.11
CA THR A 65 -4.16 8.43 28.30
C THR A 65 -5.57 8.51 27.71
N ARG A 66 -6.56 9.05 28.43
CA ARG A 66 -7.90 9.30 27.88
C ARG A 66 -7.87 10.26 26.70
N PHE A 67 -7.06 11.33 26.79
CA PHE A 67 -6.87 12.26 25.67
C PHE A 67 -6.29 11.54 24.45
N LEU A 68 -5.25 10.71 24.62
CA LEU A 68 -4.68 9.94 23.51
C LEU A 68 -5.69 8.95 22.89
N LEU A 69 -6.50 8.28 23.72
CA LEU A 69 -7.58 7.41 23.25
C LEU A 69 -8.65 8.19 22.48
N LEU A 70 -8.99 9.40 22.92
CA LEU A 70 -9.92 10.29 22.22
C LEU A 70 -9.36 10.73 20.86
N VAL A 71 -8.08 11.11 20.79
CA VAL A 71 -7.41 11.45 19.53
C VAL A 71 -7.43 10.26 18.55
N CYS A 72 -7.09 9.06 19.04
CA CYS A 72 -7.15 7.84 18.24
C CYS A 72 -8.58 7.51 17.79
N GLY A 73 -9.56 7.70 18.68
CA GLY A 73 -10.98 7.43 18.41
C GLY A 73 -11.57 8.37 17.36
N ILE A 74 -11.38 9.68 17.51
CA ILE A 74 -11.86 10.69 16.54
C ILE A 74 -11.22 10.45 15.17
N THR A 75 -9.92 10.22 15.14
CA THR A 75 -9.21 9.94 13.87
C THR A 75 -9.70 8.62 13.27
N GLY A 76 -9.93 7.59 14.10
CA GLY A 76 -10.49 6.31 13.67
C GLY A 76 -11.87 6.44 13.03
N ILE A 77 -12.76 7.27 13.59
CA ILE A 77 -14.05 7.61 12.99
C ILE A 77 -13.84 8.26 11.62
N GLY A 78 -12.92 9.23 11.52
CA GLY A 78 -12.57 9.88 10.27
C GLY A 78 -12.07 8.91 9.19
N LEU A 79 -11.27 7.91 9.58
CA LEU A 79 -10.73 6.88 8.66
C LEU A 79 -11.80 5.88 8.17
N ILE A 80 -12.95 5.79 8.83
CA ILE A 80 -14.07 4.93 8.41
C ILE A 80 -14.91 5.59 7.31
N LEU A 81 -14.96 6.93 7.26
CA LEU A 81 -15.81 7.70 6.35
C LEU A 81 -15.51 7.50 4.86
N PRO A 82 -14.24 7.47 4.38
CA PRO A 82 -13.95 7.29 2.96
C PRO A 82 -14.47 5.94 2.47
N VAL A 83 -15.00 5.87 1.25
CA VAL A 83 -15.50 4.60 0.67
C VAL A 83 -14.40 3.53 0.62
N TYR A 84 -13.19 3.96 0.26
CA TYR A 84 -11.99 3.13 0.16
C TYR A 84 -11.31 2.95 1.52
N ILE A 85 -10.62 1.82 1.70
CA ILE A 85 -9.71 1.65 2.84
C ILE A 85 -8.49 2.54 2.57
N PRO A 86 -8.28 3.61 3.35
CA PRO A 86 -7.10 4.44 3.15
C PRO A 86 -5.84 3.61 3.47
N PRO A 87 -4.73 3.84 2.74
CA PRO A 87 -3.45 3.25 3.11
C PRO A 87 -3.11 3.59 4.56
N ALA A 88 -2.71 2.61 5.36
CA ALA A 88 -2.56 2.78 6.80
C ALA A 88 -1.57 3.90 7.17
N HIS A 89 -0.54 4.13 6.33
CA HIS A 89 0.45 5.20 6.53
C HIS A 89 -0.14 6.62 6.44
N TYR A 90 -1.35 6.82 5.91
CA TYR A 90 -2.02 8.13 5.91
C TYR A 90 -2.39 8.59 7.33
N SER A 91 -2.50 7.64 8.26
CA SER A 91 -2.74 7.91 9.68
C SER A 91 -1.46 7.98 10.51
N ALA A 92 -0.27 8.08 9.88
CA ALA A 92 1.02 7.98 10.56
C ALA A 92 1.22 9.03 11.68
N MET A 93 0.47 10.14 11.66
CA MET A 93 0.43 11.11 12.76
C MET A 93 -0.01 10.50 14.10
N LEU A 94 -0.79 9.41 14.08
CA LEU A 94 -1.21 8.68 15.28
C LEU A 94 -0.11 7.82 15.89
N THR A 95 1.01 7.61 15.20
CA THR A 95 2.12 6.74 15.65
C THR A 95 2.50 7.06 17.09
N ALA A 96 2.82 8.32 17.39
CA ALA A 96 3.24 8.73 18.73
C ALA A 96 2.14 8.45 19.79
N ALA A 97 0.87 8.71 19.47
CA ALA A 97 -0.24 8.48 20.37
C ALA A 97 -0.46 6.98 20.66
N ILE A 98 -0.41 6.15 19.62
CA ILE A 98 -0.57 4.70 19.73
C ILE A 98 0.58 4.10 20.55
N TYR A 99 1.82 4.45 20.23
CA TYR A 99 2.98 3.93 20.98
C TYR A 99 2.99 4.44 22.43
N ALA A 100 2.56 5.67 22.69
CA ALA A 100 2.41 6.16 24.07
C ALA A 100 1.35 5.35 24.86
N ILE A 101 0.25 4.94 24.22
CA ILE A 101 -0.75 4.04 24.84
C ILE A 101 -0.15 2.65 25.10
N VAL A 102 0.59 2.09 24.13
CA VAL A 102 1.28 0.80 24.28
C VAL A 102 2.29 0.84 25.44
N LEU A 103 3.13 1.87 25.50
CA LEU A 103 4.10 2.09 26.59
C LEU A 103 3.40 2.25 27.93
N GLN A 104 2.26 2.94 27.97
CA GLN A 104 1.46 3.03 29.18
C GLN A 104 0.90 1.67 29.60
N GLY A 105 0.47 0.83 28.66
CA GLY A 105 0.07 -0.56 28.91
C GLY A 105 1.23 -1.40 29.46
N MET A 106 2.42 -1.30 28.85
CA MET A 106 3.64 -1.94 29.34
C MET A 106 4.02 -1.50 30.75
N ARG A 107 3.85 -0.22 31.09
CA ARG A 107 4.13 0.29 32.44
C ARG A 107 3.27 -0.38 33.51
N TYR A 108 2.00 -0.64 33.22
CA TYR A 108 1.15 -1.39 34.13
C TYR A 108 1.50 -2.88 34.12
N LEU A 109 1.77 -3.45 32.95
CA LEU A 109 2.16 -4.86 32.83
C LEU A 109 3.44 -5.16 33.61
N HIS A 110 4.40 -4.24 33.61
CA HIS A 110 5.65 -4.38 34.35
C HIS A 110 5.44 -4.63 35.86
N LEU A 111 4.40 -4.02 36.44
CA LEU A 111 4.10 -4.16 37.87
C LEU A 111 3.37 -5.47 38.20
N TRP A 112 2.89 -6.19 37.19
CA TRP A 112 2.13 -7.41 37.39
C TRP A 112 3.01 -8.60 37.73
N LYS A 113 2.59 -9.33 38.76
CA LYS A 113 3.18 -10.60 39.18
C LYS A 113 2.15 -11.72 39.04
N TRP A 114 2.51 -12.77 38.30
CA TRP A 114 1.70 -13.97 38.17
C TRP A 114 2.27 -15.05 39.09
N ASN A 115 1.47 -15.61 40.00
CA ASN A 115 1.91 -16.57 41.02
C ASN A 115 3.18 -16.12 41.79
N GLY A 116 3.26 -14.83 42.10
CA GLY A 116 4.43 -14.23 42.79
C GLY A 116 5.66 -13.98 41.92
N GLN A 117 5.70 -14.48 40.68
CA GLN A 117 6.80 -14.29 39.74
C GLN A 117 6.64 -12.99 38.93
N ALA A 118 7.76 -12.37 38.55
CA ALA A 118 7.82 -11.13 37.77
C ALA A 118 7.53 -11.33 36.27
N THR A 119 6.49 -12.10 35.93
CA THR A 119 6.08 -12.41 34.55
C THR A 119 5.84 -11.14 33.73
N GLY A 120 5.28 -10.10 34.35
CA GLY A 120 5.08 -8.80 33.71
C GLY A 120 6.38 -8.15 33.20
N LEU A 121 7.46 -8.20 33.98
CA LEU A 121 8.77 -7.68 33.59
C LEU A 121 9.36 -8.48 32.41
N PHE A 122 9.23 -9.81 32.44
CA PHE A 122 9.67 -10.66 31.33
C PHE A 122 8.96 -10.27 30.02
N LEU A 123 7.63 -10.11 30.04
CA LEU A 123 6.85 -9.76 28.86
C LEU A 123 7.21 -8.38 28.30
N VAL A 124 7.39 -7.37 29.16
CA VAL A 124 7.78 -6.02 28.74
C VAL A 124 9.16 -6.00 28.07
N ARG A 125 10.08 -6.90 28.46
CA ARG A 125 11.38 -7.06 27.79
C ARG A 125 11.31 -7.92 26.53
N ALA A 126 10.46 -8.95 26.53
CA ALA A 126 10.30 -9.85 25.39
C ALA A 126 9.73 -9.12 24.17
N VAL A 127 8.74 -8.23 24.36
CA VAL A 127 8.10 -7.49 23.25
C VAL A 127 9.10 -6.72 22.36
N PRO A 128 9.94 -5.80 22.88
CA PRO A 128 10.92 -5.10 22.04
C PRO A 128 11.98 -6.04 21.46
N MET A 129 12.37 -7.10 22.17
CA MET A 129 13.31 -8.11 21.64
C MET A 129 12.71 -8.88 20.46
N VAL A 130 11.43 -9.22 20.51
CA VAL A 130 10.71 -9.82 19.38
C VAL A 130 10.66 -8.83 18.21
N CYS A 131 10.35 -7.55 18.45
CA CYS A 131 10.37 -6.54 17.38
C CYS A 131 11.76 -6.40 16.74
N LEU A 132 12.82 -6.35 17.55
CA LEU A 132 14.21 -6.24 17.08
C LEU A 132 14.69 -7.48 16.32
N THR A 133 14.18 -8.67 16.64
CA THR A 133 14.53 -9.92 15.92
C THR A 133 13.71 -10.08 14.64
N LEU A 134 12.45 -9.65 14.63
CA LEU A 134 11.61 -9.70 13.42
C LEU A 134 12.12 -8.76 12.32
N LEU A 135 12.70 -7.62 12.67
CA LEU A 135 13.21 -6.63 11.70
C LEU A 135 14.27 -7.21 10.72
N PRO A 136 15.39 -7.83 11.17
CA PRO A 136 16.36 -8.43 10.26
C PRO A 136 15.81 -9.65 9.53
N ILE A 137 14.95 -10.46 10.16
CA ILE A 137 14.27 -11.59 9.48
C ILE A 137 13.46 -11.06 8.29
N ARG A 138 12.73 -9.95 8.49
CA ARG A 138 11.96 -9.29 7.42
C ARG A 138 12.86 -8.71 6.35
N ALA A 139 13.93 -8.00 6.72
CA ALA A 139 14.89 -7.45 5.78
C ALA A 139 15.61 -8.54 4.95
N ALA A 140 15.74 -9.74 5.51
CA ALA A 140 16.33 -10.90 4.85
C ALA A 140 15.31 -11.82 4.14
N ALA A 141 13.99 -11.54 4.24
CA ALA A 141 12.95 -12.46 3.77
C ALA A 141 13.11 -12.87 2.30
N GLY A 142 13.42 -11.92 1.41
CA GLY A 142 13.68 -12.20 0.00
C GLY A 142 14.92 -13.07 -0.24
N ARG A 143 15.98 -12.92 0.58
CA ARG A 143 17.19 -13.78 0.50
C ARG A 143 16.95 -15.17 1.06
N LEU A 144 16.09 -15.26 2.08
CA LEU A 144 15.72 -16.51 2.74
C LEU A 144 14.61 -17.25 1.99
N HIS A 145 14.16 -16.75 0.83
CA HIS A 145 13.06 -17.31 0.05
C HIS A 145 11.78 -17.50 0.87
N ILE A 146 11.57 -16.66 1.89
CA ILE A 146 10.36 -16.67 2.69
C ILE A 146 9.25 -16.03 1.86
N PRO A 147 8.13 -16.72 1.60
CA PRO A 147 7.03 -16.15 0.83
C PRO A 147 6.41 -14.99 1.61
N VAL A 148 6.48 -13.78 1.05
CA VAL A 148 5.82 -12.59 1.58
C VAL A 148 4.63 -12.27 0.68
N PRO A 149 3.42 -12.14 1.21
CA PRO A 149 2.28 -11.82 0.38
C PRO A 149 2.41 -10.39 -0.16
N VAL A 150 2.31 -10.24 -1.48
CA VAL A 150 2.07 -8.94 -2.11
C VAL A 150 0.61 -8.61 -1.89
N THR A 151 0.32 -7.53 -1.18
CA THR A 151 -1.06 -7.10 -0.94
C THR A 151 -1.18 -5.60 -1.08
N VAL A 152 -2.39 -5.13 -1.38
CA VAL A 152 -2.74 -3.70 -1.40
C VAL A 152 -2.67 -3.05 -0.02
N ILE A 153 -2.52 -3.86 1.03
CA ILE A 153 -2.42 -3.42 2.42
C ILE A 153 -0.92 -3.35 2.74
N HIS A 154 -0.34 -2.16 2.57
CA HIS A 154 1.07 -1.91 2.91
C HIS A 154 1.24 -1.98 4.44
N THR A 155 1.84 -3.05 4.94
CA THR A 155 2.07 -3.32 6.35
C THR A 155 3.48 -3.88 6.54
N SER A 156 3.89 -4.03 7.81
CA SER A 156 5.16 -4.67 8.17
C SER A 156 5.28 -6.14 7.73
N TYR A 157 4.21 -6.73 7.17
CA TYR A 157 4.20 -8.12 6.73
C TYR A 157 3.99 -8.33 5.24
N THR A 158 3.91 -7.26 4.45
CA THR A 158 3.61 -7.33 3.02
C THR A 158 4.77 -6.78 2.19
N GLU A 159 4.93 -7.34 0.99
CA GLU A 159 5.89 -6.83 0.02
C GLU A 159 5.21 -5.81 -0.88
N ASP A 160 5.91 -4.70 -1.16
CA ASP A 160 5.44 -3.67 -2.08
C ASP A 160 5.82 -4.04 -3.51
N VAL A 161 4.99 -3.63 -4.48
CA VAL A 161 5.35 -3.75 -5.89
C VAL A 161 6.35 -2.65 -6.20
N HIS A 162 7.62 -2.96 -5.98
CA HIS A 162 8.69 -2.08 -6.41
C HIS A 162 8.67 -2.04 -7.93
N ASN A 163 8.37 -0.88 -8.51
CA ASN A 163 8.41 -0.59 -9.95
C ASN A 163 9.87 -0.62 -10.49
N THR A 164 10.55 -1.74 -10.26
CA THR A 164 11.95 -1.99 -10.60
C THR A 164 12.15 -2.01 -12.11
N GLU A 165 11.20 -2.57 -12.86
CA GLU A 165 11.17 -2.56 -14.32
C GLU A 165 11.10 -1.12 -14.86
N ARG A 166 10.22 -0.27 -14.31
CA ARG A 166 10.21 1.17 -14.64
C ARG A 166 11.54 1.83 -14.33
N ALA A 167 12.14 1.54 -13.19
CA ALA A 167 13.44 2.09 -12.82
C ALA A 167 14.55 1.63 -13.79
N GLN A 168 14.48 0.42 -14.32
CA GLN A 168 15.42 -0.08 -15.34
C GLN A 168 15.26 0.68 -16.66
N VAL A 169 14.03 0.84 -17.16
CA VAL A 169 13.76 1.60 -18.40
C VAL A 169 14.14 3.07 -18.24
N LEU A 170 13.84 3.68 -17.08
CA LEU A 170 14.26 5.05 -16.78
C LEU A 170 15.79 5.19 -16.79
N ARG A 171 16.53 4.23 -16.23
CA ARG A 171 18.01 4.23 -16.27
C ARG A 171 18.54 4.06 -17.69
N GLN A 172 17.91 3.21 -18.49
CA GLN A 172 18.26 3.02 -19.91
C GLN A 172 18.10 4.34 -20.68
N LEU A 173 16.91 4.94 -20.66
CA LEU A 173 16.64 6.22 -21.33
C LEU A 173 17.44 7.39 -20.75
N GLY A 174 17.80 7.32 -19.46
CA GLY A 174 18.68 8.29 -18.82
C GLY A 174 20.11 8.29 -19.39
N ARG A 175 20.57 7.18 -19.97
CA ARG A 175 21.89 7.07 -20.63
C ARG A 175 21.86 7.46 -22.10
N GLU A 176 20.72 7.30 -22.77
CA GLU A 176 20.55 7.71 -24.16
C GLU A 176 20.68 9.23 -24.34
N PRO A 177 21.26 9.71 -25.45
CA PRO A 177 21.33 11.13 -25.76
C PRO A 177 19.92 11.70 -26.04
N GLY A 178 19.79 13.03 -25.91
CA GLY A 178 18.54 13.73 -26.15
C GLY A 178 17.51 13.61 -25.03
N ARG A 179 16.29 14.10 -25.32
CA ARG A 179 15.13 14.06 -24.44
C ARG A 179 14.12 13.06 -24.98
N HIS A 180 13.38 12.44 -24.07
CA HIS A 180 12.52 11.29 -24.37
C HIS A 180 11.09 11.55 -23.89
N LEU A 181 10.12 11.15 -24.71
CA LEU A 181 8.71 11.01 -24.37
C LEU A 181 8.33 9.54 -24.49
N VAL A 182 7.80 8.94 -23.42
CA VAL A 182 7.39 7.55 -23.38
C VAL A 182 5.87 7.47 -23.29
N ILE A 183 5.24 6.97 -24.35
CA ILE A 183 3.81 6.67 -24.39
C ILE A 183 3.59 5.24 -23.87
N VAL A 184 3.00 5.15 -22.69
CA VAL A 184 2.78 3.91 -21.94
C VAL A 184 1.42 3.31 -22.29
N TYR A 185 1.44 2.13 -22.88
CA TYR A 185 0.26 1.33 -23.17
C TYR A 185 0.01 0.32 -22.05
N TYR A 186 -1.25 0.27 -21.61
CA TYR A 186 -1.77 -0.68 -20.64
C TYR A 186 -2.76 -1.62 -21.33
N ARG A 187 -2.64 -2.93 -21.08
CA ARG A 187 -3.59 -3.94 -21.53
C ARG A 187 -4.92 -3.79 -20.76
N PRO A 188 -6.06 -4.30 -21.27
CA PRO A 188 -7.37 -4.16 -20.61
C PRO A 188 -7.48 -4.70 -19.17
N HIS A 189 -6.52 -5.49 -18.71
CA HIS A 189 -6.46 -6.05 -17.36
C HIS A 189 -5.22 -5.61 -16.58
N HIS A 190 -4.66 -4.44 -16.92
CA HIS A 190 -3.54 -3.84 -16.20
C HIS A 190 -3.84 -3.69 -14.71
N ASP A 191 -2.89 -4.09 -13.87
CA ASP A 191 -2.94 -3.83 -12.44
C ASP A 191 -2.63 -2.36 -12.18
N VAL A 192 -3.65 -1.57 -11.83
CA VAL A 192 -3.51 -0.11 -11.62
C VAL A 192 -2.52 0.27 -10.50
N LEU A 193 -2.11 -0.69 -9.66
CA LEU A 193 -1.07 -0.46 -8.66
C LEU A 193 0.34 -0.47 -9.27
N ARG A 194 0.51 -1.03 -10.47
CA ARG A 194 1.75 -1.08 -11.24
C ARG A 194 1.83 0.08 -12.24
N GLU A 195 1.54 1.28 -11.77
CA GLU A 195 1.51 2.49 -12.62
C GLU A 195 2.92 2.91 -13.04
N TRP A 196 3.11 3.28 -14.30
CA TRP A 196 4.40 3.74 -14.85
C TRP A 196 4.49 5.27 -14.97
N VAL A 197 3.36 5.96 -15.06
CA VAL A 197 3.32 7.39 -15.38
C VAL A 197 3.57 8.23 -14.12
N PHE A 198 4.85 8.42 -13.81
CA PHE A 198 5.33 9.33 -12.78
C PHE A 198 6.33 10.31 -13.38
N ASN A 199 6.02 11.60 -13.35
CA ASN A 199 6.88 12.67 -13.88
C ASN A 199 7.44 13.52 -12.73
N ALA A 200 8.57 14.20 -12.99
CA ALA A 200 9.07 15.23 -12.08
C ALA A 200 8.17 16.48 -12.15
N ALA A 201 8.29 17.37 -11.15
CA ALA A 201 7.52 18.61 -11.09
C ALA A 201 7.76 19.50 -12.32
N ASP A 202 9.00 19.61 -12.77
CA ASP A 202 9.34 20.25 -14.04
C ASP A 202 9.26 19.24 -15.18
N ILE A 203 8.06 19.05 -15.72
CA ILE A 203 7.80 18.13 -16.84
C ILE A 203 8.56 18.57 -18.10
N ASN A 204 8.61 19.87 -18.37
CA ASN A 204 9.16 20.42 -19.60
C ASN A 204 10.69 20.35 -19.64
N GLY A 205 11.36 20.57 -18.51
CA GLY A 205 12.81 20.42 -18.36
C GLY A 205 13.28 18.98 -18.14
N SER A 206 12.39 18.05 -17.79
CA SER A 206 12.75 16.65 -17.52
C SER A 206 13.37 15.97 -18.74
N LYS A 207 14.42 15.15 -18.54
CA LYS A 207 15.02 14.35 -19.63
C LYS A 207 14.06 13.29 -20.18
N VAL A 208 13.28 12.65 -19.30
CA VAL A 208 12.32 11.60 -19.65
C VAL A 208 10.94 12.02 -19.14
N VAL A 209 9.96 12.07 -20.04
CA VAL A 209 8.55 12.32 -19.72
C VAL A 209 7.75 11.07 -20.04
N TRP A 210 6.85 10.68 -19.14
CA TRP A 210 5.96 9.54 -19.27
C TRP A 210 4.54 10.04 -19.50
N ALA A 211 3.80 9.40 -20.38
CA ALA A 211 2.39 9.69 -20.61
C ALA A 211 1.64 8.39 -20.88
N ARG A 212 0.41 8.29 -20.38
CA ARG A 212 -0.47 7.16 -20.71
C ARG A 212 -0.91 7.29 -22.17
N ASP A 213 -1.01 6.17 -22.89
CA ASP A 213 -1.61 6.11 -24.21
C ASP A 213 -3.08 6.57 -24.14
N MET A 214 -3.43 7.59 -24.92
CA MET A 214 -4.77 8.18 -24.99
C MET A 214 -5.46 7.94 -26.34
N GLY A 215 -4.87 7.13 -27.22
CA GLY A 215 -5.31 6.96 -28.60
C GLY A 215 -4.60 7.91 -29.58
N ALA A 216 -4.67 7.58 -30.87
CA ALA A 216 -3.85 8.21 -31.91
C ALA A 216 -4.00 9.74 -31.99
N VAL A 217 -5.23 10.26 -31.85
CA VAL A 217 -5.52 11.69 -31.95
C VAL A 217 -4.88 12.48 -30.81
N GLN A 218 -5.15 12.08 -29.56
CA GLN A 218 -4.62 12.76 -28.37
C GLN A 218 -3.10 12.58 -28.23
N ASN A 219 -2.57 11.40 -28.60
CA ASN A 219 -1.13 11.19 -28.61
C ASN A 219 -0.44 12.11 -29.63
N LYS A 220 -1.05 12.35 -30.80
CA LYS A 220 -0.50 13.26 -31.82
C LYS A 220 -0.38 14.70 -31.30
N GLU A 221 -1.38 15.18 -30.55
CA GLU A 221 -1.33 16.49 -29.89
C GLU A 221 -0.16 16.57 -28.90
N LEU A 222 0.00 15.56 -28.06
CA LEU A 222 1.10 15.50 -27.08
C LEU A 222 2.48 15.43 -27.74
N ILE A 223 2.61 14.64 -28.81
CA ILE A 223 3.85 14.53 -29.60
C ILE A 223 4.18 15.87 -30.26
N SER A 224 3.17 16.60 -30.75
CA SER A 224 3.34 17.94 -31.31
C SER A 224 3.84 18.94 -30.26
N TYR A 225 3.31 18.88 -29.04
CA TYR A 225 3.76 19.71 -27.92
C TYR A 225 5.22 19.41 -27.56
N PHE A 226 5.60 18.14 -27.51
CA PHE A 226 6.95 17.65 -27.21
C PHE A 226 7.77 17.30 -28.46
N LYS A 227 7.69 18.13 -29.51
CA LYS A 227 8.33 17.90 -30.82
C LYS A 227 9.85 17.73 -30.80
N ASP A 228 10.51 18.14 -29.72
CA ASP A 228 11.96 18.11 -29.52
C ASP A 228 12.44 16.86 -28.75
N ARG A 229 11.58 15.84 -28.62
CA ARG A 229 11.84 14.60 -27.90
C ARG A 229 11.75 13.38 -28.81
N TYR A 230 12.59 12.38 -28.55
CA TYR A 230 12.43 11.05 -29.11
C TYR A 230 11.21 10.37 -28.48
N VAL A 231 10.31 9.87 -29.31
CA VAL A 231 9.05 9.27 -28.85
C VAL A 231 9.17 7.75 -28.84
N TRP A 232 8.87 7.18 -27.68
CA TRP A 232 8.87 5.74 -27.44
C TRP A 232 7.46 5.26 -27.16
N SER A 233 7.17 4.02 -27.52
CA SER A 233 6.04 3.27 -26.98
C SER A 233 6.53 2.21 -26.02
N LEU A 234 5.85 2.10 -24.88
CA LEU A 234 6.12 1.09 -23.87
C LEU A 234 4.89 0.21 -23.70
N GLU A 235 5.04 -1.10 -23.91
CA GLU A 235 4.06 -2.10 -23.47
C GLU A 235 4.35 -2.51 -22.02
N ALA A 236 3.64 -1.88 -21.08
CA ALA A 236 3.93 -1.99 -19.65
C ALA A 236 3.59 -3.37 -19.03
N ASP A 237 2.63 -4.08 -19.63
CA ASP A 237 2.14 -5.38 -19.13
C ASP A 237 2.81 -6.60 -19.77
N GLU A 238 3.71 -6.39 -20.72
CA GLU A 238 4.54 -7.46 -21.29
C GLU A 238 5.61 -7.89 -20.27
N LYS A 239 6.04 -9.16 -20.31
CA LYS A 239 7.06 -9.71 -19.40
C LYS A 239 8.21 -10.28 -20.22
N PRO A 240 9.38 -9.62 -20.30
CA PRO A 240 9.69 -8.28 -19.74
C PRO A 240 8.95 -7.15 -20.49
N PRO A 241 8.81 -5.95 -19.90
CA PRO A 241 8.18 -4.82 -20.55
C PRO A 241 8.97 -4.39 -21.77
N LYS A 242 8.26 -4.05 -22.85
CA LYS A 242 8.85 -3.82 -24.17
C LYS A 242 8.83 -2.35 -24.54
N LEU A 243 10.02 -1.78 -24.72
CA LEU A 243 10.22 -0.42 -25.19
C LEU A 243 10.60 -0.43 -26.68
N SER A 244 9.85 0.28 -27.52
CA SER A 244 10.11 0.42 -28.95
C SER A 244 9.93 1.86 -29.43
N PRO A 245 10.51 2.27 -30.56
CA PRO A 245 10.17 3.54 -31.18
C PRO A 245 8.66 3.66 -31.40
N TYR A 246 8.11 4.86 -31.19
CA TYR A 246 6.69 5.10 -31.38
C TYR A 246 6.32 5.06 -32.87
N SER A 247 5.28 4.31 -33.21
CA SER A 247 4.70 4.27 -34.56
C SER A 247 3.26 4.74 -34.50
N LEU A 248 2.87 5.59 -35.45
CA LEU A 248 1.51 6.11 -35.60
C LEU A 248 0.55 5.10 -36.25
N VAL A 249 1.05 3.95 -36.71
CA VAL A 249 0.20 2.91 -37.30
C VAL A 249 -0.79 2.48 -36.22
N GLU A 250 -2.09 2.66 -36.51
CA GLU A 250 -3.21 2.31 -35.64
C GLU A 250 -2.94 0.96 -34.96
N ARG A 251 -2.77 0.99 -33.64
CA ARG A 251 -2.98 -0.23 -32.84
C ARG A 251 -4.46 -0.53 -32.90
N ASP A 252 -4.85 -1.25 -33.95
CA ASP A 252 -6.19 -1.76 -34.12
C ASP A 252 -6.54 -2.61 -32.89
N PRO A 253 -7.62 -2.30 -32.13
CA PRO A 253 -8.00 -3.04 -30.93
C PRO A 253 -8.21 -4.55 -31.19
N THR A 254 -8.41 -4.92 -32.46
CA THR A 254 -8.67 -6.26 -32.98
C THR A 254 -7.43 -7.09 -33.30
N SER A 255 -6.22 -6.51 -33.40
CA SER A 255 -5.02 -7.25 -33.83
C SER A 255 -4.58 -8.38 -32.86
N PHE A 256 -5.12 -8.43 -31.65
CA PHE A 256 -4.88 -9.53 -30.68
C PHE A 256 -6.12 -10.37 -30.36
N ALA A 257 -7.26 -10.12 -31.03
CA ALA A 257 -8.48 -10.91 -30.87
C ALA A 257 -8.31 -12.38 -31.33
N HIS A 258 -7.26 -12.68 -32.12
CA HIS A 258 -6.98 -14.03 -32.62
C HIS A 258 -6.41 -15.01 -31.58
N LEU A 259 -6.16 -14.60 -30.33
CA LEU A 259 -5.82 -15.52 -29.24
C LEU A 259 -7.02 -15.86 -28.33
N LYS A 260 -8.24 -15.43 -28.67
CA LYS A 260 -9.48 -15.92 -28.04
C LYS A 260 -9.97 -17.20 -28.72
N ALA A 261 -9.28 -18.31 -28.49
CA ALA A 261 -9.81 -19.65 -28.74
C ALA A 261 -9.07 -20.70 -27.90
N ARG A 262 -9.43 -20.81 -26.62
CA ARG A 262 -9.48 -22.05 -25.82
C ARG A 262 -9.87 -21.70 -24.38
N THR A 263 -11.16 -21.64 -24.14
CA THR A 263 -11.74 -21.91 -22.82
C THR A 263 -11.66 -23.42 -22.57
N PRO A 264 -11.02 -23.90 -21.50
CA PRO A 264 -11.35 -25.19 -20.94
C PRO A 264 -12.60 -25.02 -20.07
N ASP A 265 -13.64 -25.79 -20.38
CA ASP A 265 -14.81 -25.99 -19.52
C ASP A 265 -14.35 -26.52 -18.15
N PHE A 266 -14.72 -25.83 -17.07
CA PHE A 266 -14.72 -26.39 -15.73
C PHE A 266 -16.18 -26.56 -15.29
N LYS A 267 -16.60 -27.83 -15.22
CA LYS A 267 -17.68 -28.28 -14.34
C LYS A 267 -17.13 -28.41 -12.91
#